data_AF-A0A1C6LF98-F1
#
_entry.id   AF-A0A1C6LF98-F1
#
_cell.length_a   1.000
_cell.length_b   1.000
_cell.length_c   1.000
_cell.angle_alpha   90.00
_cell.angle_beta   90.00
_cell.angle_gamma   90.00
#
_symmetry.space_group_name_H-M   'P 1'
#
loop_
_entity.id
_entity.type
_entity.pdbx_description
1 polymer ?
#
loop_
_entity_poly.entity_id
_entity_poly.type
_entity_poly.pdbx_seq_one_letter_code
_entity_poly.pdbx_strand_id
1 'polypeptide(L)'
;MSEGIAAVRQRIRELLAELFGGNRRFEGVPDTMSLREAGVSSTGLVSLLVAMEETFGFEWEDDVEPEVLRSIDSLAGHVVALRG
;
A
#
# COMPACT_ATOMS: atom_id res chain seq x y z
N MET A 1 -11.79 13.86 -10.54
CA MET A 1 -10.96 14.35 -9.43
C MET A 1 -9.82 13.38 -9.31
N SER A 2 -8.63 13.74 -9.77
CA SER A 2 -7.46 12.88 -9.62
C SER A 2 -7.22 12.72 -8.12
N GLU A 3 -7.39 11.52 -7.58
CA GLU A 3 -7.02 11.25 -6.19
C GLU A 3 -5.55 11.62 -6.02
N GLY A 4 -5.28 12.65 -5.22
CA GLY A 4 -3.91 13.04 -4.92
C GLY A 4 -3.21 11.90 -4.18
N ILE A 5 -1.90 11.77 -4.38
CA ILE A 5 -1.07 10.73 -3.75
C ILE A 5 -1.27 10.61 -2.22
N ALA A 6 -1.66 11.70 -1.54
CA ALA A 6 -1.98 11.71 -0.12
C ALA A 6 -3.27 10.91 0.22
N ALA A 7 -4.30 10.97 -0.63
CA ALA A 7 -5.53 10.21 -0.46
C ALA A 7 -5.28 8.71 -0.66
N VAL A 8 -4.47 8.35 -1.65
CA VAL A 8 -4.05 6.96 -1.90
C VAL A 8 -3.25 6.42 -0.71
N ARG A 9 -2.28 7.19 -0.19
CA ARG A 9 -1.53 6.82 1.03
C ARG A 9 -2.46 6.57 2.22
N GLN A 10 -3.42 7.45 2.44
CA GLN A 10 -4.39 7.30 3.52
C GLN A 10 -5.22 6.02 3.35
N ARG A 11 -5.66 5.71 2.12
CA ARG A 11 -6.42 4.50 1.83
C ARG A 11 -5.59 3.23 2.04
N ILE A 12 -4.32 3.22 1.64
CA ILE A 12 -3.39 2.11 1.92
C ILE A 12 -3.23 1.90 3.43
N ARG A 13 -3.13 2.97 4.23
CA ARG A 13 -3.07 2.86 5.70
C ARG A 13 -4.33 2.23 6.29
N GLU A 14 -5.50 2.59 5.76
CA GLU A 14 -6.77 1.97 6.17
C GLU A 14 -6.79 0.48 5.86
N LEU A 15 -6.35 0.08 4.66
CA LEU A 15 -6.23 -1.33 4.29
C LEU A 15 -5.27 -2.09 5.21
N LEU A 16 -4.11 -1.51 5.54
CA LEU A 16 -3.19 -2.09 6.51
C LEU A 16 -3.85 -2.23 7.89
N ALA A 17 -4.60 -1.22 8.33
CA ALA A 17 -5.31 -1.27 9.61
C ALA A 17 -6.41 -2.34 9.64
N GLU A 18 -7.17 -2.47 8.56
CA GLU A 18 -8.22 -3.48 8.35
C GLU A 18 -7.62 -4.91 8.34
N LEU A 19 -6.54 -5.13 7.58
CA LEU A 19 -5.92 -6.45 7.41
C LEU A 19 -5.17 -6.93 8.66
N PHE A 20 -4.52 -6.01 9.38
CA PHE A 20 -3.69 -6.35 10.54
C PHE A 20 -4.35 -6.05 11.89
N GLY A 21 -5.63 -5.65 11.89
CA GLY A 21 -6.50 -5.63 13.07
C GLY A 21 -6.05 -4.70 14.20
N GLY A 22 -5.45 -3.54 13.89
CA GLY A 22 -4.85 -2.70 14.94
C GLY A 22 -4.44 -1.31 14.49
N ASN A 23 -5.45 -0.44 14.33
CA ASN A 23 -5.45 0.91 13.77
C ASN A 23 -4.30 1.87 14.15
N ARG A 24 -3.46 1.60 15.16
CA ARG A 24 -2.43 2.54 15.62
C ARG A 24 -1.00 2.23 15.20
N ARG A 25 -0.71 1.00 14.73
CA ARG A 25 0.67 0.65 14.36
C ARG A 25 1.12 1.42 13.11
N PHE A 26 0.23 1.59 12.13
CA PHE A 26 0.57 2.20 10.84
C PHE A 26 0.26 3.71 10.76
N GLU A 27 -0.46 4.27 11.74
CA GLU A 27 -0.71 5.72 11.84
C GLU A 27 0.59 6.52 12.01
N GLY A 28 1.57 5.98 12.74
CA GLY A 28 2.87 6.61 12.98
C GLY A 28 3.99 6.19 12.02
N VAL A 29 3.71 5.32 11.05
CA VAL A 29 4.72 4.82 10.12
C VAL A 29 5.00 5.88 9.04
N PRO A 30 6.27 6.30 8.88
CA PRO A 30 6.67 7.19 7.79
C PRO A 30 6.33 6.58 6.43
N ASP A 31 5.87 7.40 5.48
CA ASP A 31 5.50 6.92 4.13
C ASP A 31 6.67 6.22 3.41
N THR A 32 7.91 6.66 3.71
CA THR A 32 9.16 6.13 3.14
C THR A 32 9.72 4.92 3.89
N MET A 33 9.17 4.55 5.05
CA MET A 33 9.64 3.41 5.82
C MET A 33 9.31 2.11 5.08
N SER A 34 10.19 1.11 5.19
CA SER A 34 9.89 -0.15 4.55
C SER A 34 8.71 -0.86 5.22
N LEU A 35 7.79 -1.44 4.44
CA LEU A 35 6.68 -2.25 4.97
C LEU A 35 7.20 -3.41 5.85
N ARG A 36 8.35 -3.99 5.48
CA ARG A 36 9.01 -5.02 6.30
C ARG A 36 9.48 -4.48 7.65
N GLU A 37 10.03 -3.28 7.67
CA GLU A 37 10.44 -2.59 8.91
C GLU A 37 9.23 -2.17 9.75
N ALA A 38 8.12 -1.83 9.10
CA ALA A 38 6.83 -1.56 9.75
C ALA A 38 6.16 -2.82 10.34
N GLY A 39 6.74 -4.00 10.13
CA GLY A 39 6.28 -5.28 10.66
C GLY A 39 5.28 -6.02 9.76
N VAL A 40 5.17 -5.64 8.49
CA VAL A 40 4.38 -6.38 7.50
C VAL A 40 5.15 -7.65 7.11
N SER A 41 4.55 -8.82 7.39
CA SER A 41 5.11 -10.10 6.97
C SER A 41 4.98 -10.30 5.46
N SER A 42 5.72 -11.24 4.88
CA SER A 42 5.57 -11.59 3.45
C SER A 42 4.15 -12.00 3.09
N THR A 43 3.45 -12.72 3.97
CA THR A 43 2.05 -13.10 3.78
C THR A 43 1.11 -11.90 3.89
N GLY A 44 1.38 -11.00 4.83
CA GLY A 44 0.64 -9.76 4.99
C GLY A 44 0.80 -8.84 3.78
N LEU A 45 1.98 -8.80 3.17
CA LEU A 45 2.22 -8.05 1.94
C LEU A 45 1.35 -8.59 0.81
N VAL A 46 1.30 -9.91 0.60
CA VAL A 46 0.44 -10.52 -0.42
C VAL A 46 -1.05 -10.18 -0.16
N SER A 47 -1.51 -10.27 1.08
CA SER A 47 -2.88 -9.87 1.43
C SER A 47 -3.17 -8.40 1.15
N LEU A 48 -2.19 -7.51 1.38
CA LEU A 48 -2.31 -6.09 1.03
C LEU A 48 -2.42 -5.89 -0.48
N LEU A 49 -1.60 -6.60 -1.28
CA LEU A 49 -1.63 -6.50 -2.74
C LEU A 49 -3.01 -6.85 -3.29
N VAL A 50 -3.58 -7.99 -2.88
CA VAL A 50 -4.93 -8.41 -3.30
C VAL A 50 -5.99 -7.39 -2.87
N ALA A 51 -5.93 -6.90 -1.63
CA ALA A 51 -6.87 -5.89 -1.14
C ALA A 51 -6.75 -4.56 -1.92
N MET A 52 -5.55 -4.20 -2.37
CA MET A 52 -5.32 -3.03 -3.22
C MET A 52 -5.94 -3.21 -4.62
N GLU A 53 -5.80 -4.39 -5.23
CA GLU A 53 -6.44 -4.69 -6.52
C GLU A 53 -7.95 -4.49 -6.45
N GLU A 54 -8.59 -5.07 -5.43
CA GLU A 54 -10.03 -4.96 -5.22
C GLU A 54 -10.45 -3.51 -4.90
N THR A 55 -9.66 -2.80 -4.08
CA THR A 55 -10.00 -1.43 -3.63
C THR A 55 -9.82 -0.39 -4.72
N PHE A 56 -8.75 -0.52 -5.50
CA PHE A 56 -8.39 0.48 -6.50
C PHE A 56 -8.82 0.07 -7.92
N GLY A 57 -9.26 -1.17 -8.13
CA GLY A 57 -9.78 -1.67 -9.40
C GLY A 57 -8.70 -1.88 -10.46
N PHE A 58 -7.52 -2.38 -10.07
CA PHE A 58 -6.43 -2.72 -10.98
C PHE A 58 -5.89 -4.12 -10.67
N GLU A 59 -5.04 -4.64 -11.55
CA GLU A 59 -4.35 -5.94 -11.38
C GLU A 59 -2.85 -5.67 -11.31
N TRP A 60 -2.14 -6.32 -10.37
CA TRP A 60 -0.68 -6.25 -10.31
C TRP A 60 -0.07 -7.03 -11.48
N GLU A 61 1.00 -6.50 -12.05
CA GLU A 61 1.80 -7.24 -13.03
C GLU A 61 2.55 -8.39 -12.34
N ASP A 62 2.71 -9.53 -13.01
CA ASP A 62 3.48 -10.68 -12.47
C ASP A 62 4.94 -10.30 -12.13
N ASP A 63 5.50 -9.28 -12.81
CA ASP A 63 6.87 -8.77 -12.65
C ASP A 63 6.94 -7.44 -11.86
N VAL A 64 6.04 -7.21 -10.89
CA VAL A 64 6.11 -6.00 -10.06
C VAL A 64 7.46 -5.91 -9.35
N GLU A 65 8.16 -4.79 -9.60
CA GLU A 65 9.47 -4.58 -9.00
C GLU A 65 9.37 -4.52 -7.46
N PRO A 66 10.27 -5.21 -6.74
CA PRO A 66 10.26 -5.22 -5.29
C PRO A 66 10.46 -3.81 -4.70
N GLU A 67 11.01 -2.87 -5.46
CA GLU A 67 11.13 -1.46 -5.07
C GLU A 67 9.78 -0.75 -4.95
N VAL A 68 8.79 -1.12 -5.79
CA VAL A 68 7.41 -0.61 -5.69
C VAL A 68 6.73 -1.11 -4.41
N LEU A 69 7.07 -2.32 -3.98
CA LEU A 69 6.53 -2.97 -2.79
C LEU A 69 7.29 -2.63 -1.50
N ARG A 70 8.27 -1.72 -1.55
CA ARG A 70 9.09 -1.40 -0.38
C ARG A 70 8.35 -0.55 0.64
N SER A 71 7.55 0.42 0.21
CA SER A 71 7.01 1.46 1.09
C SER A 71 5.60 1.92 0.69
N ILE A 72 4.91 2.60 1.61
CA ILE A 72 3.57 3.17 1.34
C ILE A 72 3.65 4.24 0.25
N ASP A 73 4.72 5.04 0.22
CA ASP A 73 4.93 6.06 -0.80
C ASP A 73 5.09 5.44 -2.20
N SER A 74 5.90 4.37 -2.31
CA SER A 74 6.10 3.63 -3.56
C SER A 74 4.80 3.02 -4.09
N LEU A 75 4.01 2.39 -3.21
CA LEU A 75 2.71 1.83 -3.56
C LEU A 75 1.73 2.93 -4.03
N ALA A 76 1.68 4.05 -3.31
CA ALA A 76 0.81 5.16 -3.67
C ALA A 76 1.22 5.80 -5.01
N GLY A 77 2.52 5.94 -5.25
CA GLY A 77 3.06 6.43 -6.51
C GLY A 77 2.65 5.54 -7.70
N HIS A 78 2.70 4.21 -7.52
CA HIS A 78 2.28 3.27 -8.54
C HIS A 78 0.77 3.39 -8.86
N VAL A 79 -0.09 3.42 -7.85
CA VAL A 79 -1.55 3.57 -8.04
C VAL A 79 -1.90 4.89 -8.72
N VAL A 80 -1.21 5.99 -8.36
CA VAL A 80 -1.39 7.28 -9.03
C VAL A 80 -0.95 7.21 -10.49
N ALA A 81 0.18 6.56 -10.78
CA ALA A 81 0.68 6.38 -12.14
C ALA A 81 -0.25 5.53 -13.02
N LEU A 82 -0.94 4.53 -12.46
CA LEU A 82 -1.94 3.74 -13.18
C LEU A 82 -3.22 4.52 -13.52
N ARG A 83 -3.52 5.59 -12.77
CA ARG A 83 -4.74 6.38 -12.89
C ARG A 83 -4.55 7.75 -13.56
N GLY A 84 -3.30 8.15 -13.81
CA GLY A 84 -2.93 9.40 -14.47
C GLY A 84 -2.77 9.23 -15.96
#